data_AF-A0A2S5NLZ9-F1
#
_entry.id   AF-A0A2S5NLZ9-F1
#
_cell.length_a   1.000
_cell.length_b   1.000
_cell.length_c   1.000
_cell.angle_alpha   90.00
_cell.angle_beta   90.00
_cell.angle_gamma   90.00
#
_symmetry.space_group_name_H-M   'P 1'
#
loop_
_entity.id
_entity.type
_entity.pdbx_description
1 polymer ?
#
loop_
_entity_poly.entity_id
_entity_poly.type
_entity_poly.pdbx_seq_one_letter_code
_entity_poly.pdbx_strand_id
1 'polypeptide(L)' 'MIGILIIAHGQLGESLIDCAKHVMNKQPPQLAAIAVNTSDDPADVLPRAQAMIEQLNTGDGVLVLSDMYGA' A
#
# COMPACT_ATOMS: atom_id res chain seq x y z
N MET A 1 3.67 -15.58 2.78
CA MET A 1 3.73 -14.94 1.45
C MET A 1 4.23 -13.51 1.66
N ILE A 2 4.90 -12.92 0.66
CA ILE A 2 5.36 -11.53 0.75
C ILE A 2 4.13 -10.61 0.67
N GLY A 3 3.92 -9.79 1.68
CA GLY A 3 2.88 -8.75 1.64
C GLY A 3 3.27 -7.59 0.74
N ILE A 4 2.29 -6.90 0.15
CA ILE A 4 2.51 -5.74 -0.70
C ILE A 4 1.74 -4.54 -0.12
N LEU A 5 2.46 -3.47 0.16
CA LEU A 5 1.89 -2.18 0.54
C LEU A 5 2.18 -1.15 -0.56
N ILE A 6 1.15 -0.57 -1.14
CA ILE A 6 1.27 0.54 -2.09
C ILE A 6 1.09 1.86 -1.33
N ILE A 7 2.06 2.77 -1.42
CA ILE A 7 1.96 4.12 -0.86
C ILE A 7 2.02 5.09 -2.04
N ALA A 8 0.92 5.77 -2.32
CA ALA A 8 0.82 6.64 -3.49
C ALA A 8 -0.11 7.82 -3.23
N HIS A 9 0.03 8.86 -4.03
CA HIS A 9 -0.81 10.05 -3.93
C HIS A 9 -2.22 9.80 -4.43
N GLY A 10 -3.20 10.41 -3.75
CA GLY A 10 -4.61 10.32 -4.11
C GLY A 10 -5.09 8.86 -4.23
N GLN A 11 -5.81 8.55 -5.31
CA GLN A 11 -6.44 7.22 -5.52
C GLN A 11 -5.60 6.25 -6.35
N LEU A 12 -4.33 6.57 -6.65
CA LEU A 12 -3.50 5.75 -7.53
C LEU A 12 -3.31 4.33 -6.99
N GLY A 13 -3.00 4.20 -5.69
CA GLY A 13 -2.78 2.90 -5.06
C GLY A 13 -4.02 2.00 -5.12
N GLU A 14 -5.19 2.54 -4.78
CA GLU A 14 -6.47 1.81 -4.86
C GLU A 14 -6.79 1.39 -6.30
N SER A 15 -6.58 2.28 -7.26
CA SER A 15 -6.80 2.01 -8.69
C SER A 15 -5.93 0.84 -9.18
N LEU A 16 -4.67 0.77 -8.74
CA LEU A 16 -3.77 -0.35 -9.07
C LEU A 16 -4.27 -1.67 -8.47
N ILE A 17 -4.78 -1.66 -7.24
CA ILE A 17 -5.38 -2.85 -6.62
C ILE A 17 -6.61 -3.28 -7.42
N ASP A 18 -7.48 -2.36 -7.84
CA ASP A 18 -8.66 -2.69 -8.64
C ASP A 18 -8.29 -3.27 -10.01
N CYS A 19 -7.26 -2.74 -10.67
CA CYS A 19 -6.70 -3.36 -11.88
C CYS A 19 -6.19 -4.78 -11.61
N ALA A 20 -5.46 -5.00 -10.52
CA ALA A 20 -4.97 -6.33 -10.15
C ALA A 20 -6.12 -7.30 -9.88
N LYS A 21 -7.17 -6.86 -9.17
CA LYS A 21 -8.39 -7.64 -8.93
C LYS A 21 -9.06 -8.04 -10.24
N HIS A 22 -9.18 -7.10 -11.18
CA HIS A 22 -9.79 -7.34 -12.48
C HIS A 22 -9.04 -8.42 -13.26
N VAL A 23 -7.71 -8.29 -13.35
CA VAL A 23 -6.86 -9.26 -14.07
C VAL A 23 -6.87 -10.63 -13.40
N MET A 24 -6.86 -10.69 -12.07
CA MET A 24 -6.80 -11.94 -11.31
C MET A 24 -8.18 -12.57 -11.06
N ASN A 25 -9.26 -11.85 -11.35
CA ASN A 25 -10.64 -12.20 -11.03
C ASN A 25 -10.88 -12.55 -9.55
N LYS A 26 -10.10 -11.94 -8.64
CA LYS A 26 -10.20 -12.08 -7.18
C LYS A 26 -9.37 -11.02 -6.47
N GLN A 27 -9.66 -10.79 -5.19
CA GLN A 27 -8.78 -9.98 -4.32
C GLN A 27 -7.40 -10.65 -4.18
N PRO A 28 -6.30 -9.97 -4.55
CA PRO A 28 -4.97 -10.46 -4.23
C PRO A 28 -4.79 -10.51 -2.71
N PRO A 29 -4.37 -11.65 -2.14
CA PRO A 29 -4.11 -11.73 -0.71
C PRO A 29 -2.95 -10.82 -0.33
N GLN A 30 -2.96 -10.31 0.90
CA GLN A 30 -1.86 -9.53 1.47
C GLN A 30 -1.45 -8.31 0.62
N LEU A 31 -2.44 -7.63 0.04
CA LEU A 31 -2.25 -6.42 -0.74
C LEU A 31 -3.10 -5.29 -0.13
N ALA A 32 -2.46 -4.16 0.17
CA ALA A 32 -3.15 -2.96 0.64
C ALA A 32 -2.53 -1.69 0.06
N ALA A 33 -3.26 -0.59 0.15
CA ALA A 33 -2.81 0.73 -0.27
C ALA A 33 -3.02 1.76 0.83
N ILE A 34 -2.14 2.76 0.84
CA ILE A 34 -2.24 3.99 1.62
C ILE A 34 -2.25 5.15 0.63
N ALA A 35 -3.33 5.92 0.65
CA ALA A 35 -3.41 7.21 -0.03
C ALA A 35 -2.68 8.29 0.79
N VAL A 36 -1.81 9.04 0.12
CA VAL A 36 -1.17 10.25 0.65
C VAL A 36 -1.81 11.46 -0.01
N ASN A 37 -2.28 12.41 0.79
CA ASN A 37 -2.85 13.66 0.32
C ASN A 37 -1.94 14.83 0.68
N THR A 38 -2.07 15.94 -0.05
CA THR A 38 -1.27 17.17 0.18
C THR A 38 -1.48 17.80 1.55
N SER A 39 -2.59 17.47 2.22
CA SER A 39 -2.90 17.93 3.58
C SER A 39 -2.42 16.97 4.68
N ASP A 40 -1.92 15.79 4.33
CA ASP A 40 -1.48 14.80 5.32
C ASP A 40 -0.12 15.20 5.89
N ASP A 41 0.03 15.10 7.21
CA ASP A 41 1.33 15.25 7.87
C ASP A 41 2.13 13.93 7.70
N PRO A 42 3.36 13.95 7.17
CA PRO A 42 4.23 12.77 7.12
C PRO A 42 4.39 12.07 8.48
N ALA A 43 4.33 12.81 9.59
CA ALA A 43 4.38 12.27 10.94
C ALA A 43 3.18 11.37 11.28
N ASP A 44 2.03 11.56 10.64
CA ASP A 44 0.84 10.72 10.80
C ASP A 44 0.83 9.54 9.80
N VAL A 45 1.39 9.74 8.61
CA VAL A 45 1.44 8.70 7.55
C VAL A 45 2.37 7.56 7.94
N LEU A 46 3.54 7.85 8.53
CA LEU A 46 4.53 6.83 8.88
C LEU A 46 4.00 5.79 9.89
N PRO A 47 3.40 6.16 11.04
CA PRO A 47 2.80 5.20 11.96
C PRO A 47 1.71 4.34 11.30
N ARG A 48 0.89 4.94 10.43
CA ARG A 48 -0.15 4.21 9.68
C ARG A 48 0.47 3.17 8.75
N ALA A 49 1.55 3.52 8.05
CA ALA A 49 2.28 2.59 7.19
C ALA A 49 2.91 1.45 7.97
N GLN A 50 3.51 1.73 9.13
CA GLN A 50 4.09 0.71 10.02
C GLN A 50 3.04 -0.28 10.51
N ALA A 51 1.88 0.19 10.98
CA ALA A 51 0.78 -0.67 11.40
C ALA A 51 0.27 -1.56 10.26
N MET A 52 0.20 -1.03 9.03
CA MET A 52 -0.18 -1.82 7.85
C MET A 52 0.88 -2.86 7.49
N ILE A 53 2.17 -2.53 7.61
CA ILE A 53 3.27 -3.49 7.40
C ILE A 53 3.15 -4.66 8.39
N GLU A 54 2.88 -4.39 9.67
CA GLU A 54 2.68 -5.44 10.68
C GLU A 54 1.51 -6.37 10.33
N GLN A 55 0.40 -5.81 9.83
CA GLN A 55 -0.76 -6.60 9.40
C GLN A 55 -0.49 -7.45 8.16
N LEU A 56 0.32 -6.93 7.22
CA LEU A 56 0.66 -7.61 5.96
C LEU A 56 1.77 -8.65 6.13
N ASN A 57 2.64 -8.48 7.12
CA ASN A 57 3.78 -9.36 7.33
C ASN A 57 3.37 -10.68 8.00
N THR A 58 3.29 -11.75 7.22
CA THR A 58 3.04 -13.11 7.74
C THR A 58 4.31 -13.97 7.81
N GLY A 59 5.48 -13.35 7.98
CA GLY A 59 6.77 -14.05 8.17
C GLY A 59 7.73 -13.98 6.99
N ASP A 60 7.25 -13.64 5.79
CA ASP A 60 8.09 -13.52 4.58
C ASP A 60 8.44 -12.07 4.22
N GLY A 61 8.07 -11.11 5.08
CA GLY A 61 8.33 -9.69 4.87
C GLY A 61 7.27 -8.97 4.01
N VAL A 62 7.51 -7.68 3.77
CA VAL A 62 6.61 -6.79 3.03
C VAL A 62 7.41 -5.98 2.00
N LEU A 63 6.90 -5.94 0.76
CA LEU A 63 7.38 -5.06 -0.30
C LEU A 63 6.55 -3.77 -0.30
N VAL A 64 7.22 -2.64 -0.12
CA VAL A 64 6.59 -1.32 -0.24
C VAL A 64 6.81 -0.79 -1.65
N LEU A 65 5.71 -0.48 -2.34
CA LEU A 65 5.71 0.15 -3.65
C LEU A 65 5.30 1.60 -3.51
N SER A 66 6.06 2.52 -4.08
CA SER A 66 5.76 3.95 -4.07
C SER A 66 5.70 4.52 -5.48
N ASP A 67 4.85 5.51 -5.67
CA ASP A 67 4.68 6.23 -6.93
C ASP A 67 5.84 7.18 -7.23
N MET A 68 6.44 7.79 -6.21
CA MET A 68 7.49 8.79 -6.35
C MET A 68 8.53 8.71 -5.23
N TYR A 69 9.81 8.77 -5.62
CA TYR A 69 10.90 8.85 -4.65
C TYR A 69 11.05 10.28 -4.11
N GLY A 70 11.11 10.43 -2.79
CA GLY A 70 11.37 11.71 -2.11
C GLY A 70 10.15 12.62 -1.92
N ALA A 71 8.95 12.08 -2.11
CA ALA A 71 7.70 12.75 -1.78
C ALA A 71 7.37 12.69 -0.28
#